data_AF-A0A2E2HEQ5-F1
#
_entry.id   AF-A0A2E2HEQ5-F1
#
_cell.length_a   1.000
_cell.length_b   1.000
_cell.length_c   1.000
_cell.angle_alpha   90.00
_cell.angle_beta   90.00
_cell.angle_gamma   90.00
#
_symmetry.space_group_name_H-M   'P 1'
#
loop_
_entity.id
_entity.type
_entity.pdbx_description
1 polymer ?
#
loop_
_entity_poly.entity_id
_entity_poly.type
_entity_poly.pdbx_seq_one_letter_code
_entity_poly.pdbx_strand_id
1 'polypeptide(L)'
;MKDGNKANEAAILYRSNAQSRELEEFARDKDLDELCDQAIQRSGLVKHYEKEGGEKAKIRKENLDELVSAAKVFTMEALDNDDESSITEVLAAFIDKAALDAGDTQAGAGEDAVQLMTLHSAKGLEFPTVFIAGLEEGLFPHQMSMDTQAGLEEERRLCYVGITRARQKLTLSHAESRRLHGEENLTRPSRFLSELPQNLLEEVRLQGRITRSTFFNDYAKNTYTGSEHGSIASSGDMADNESLNLGQRVRHPKFGEGIVLNYEGKGKNARVQINFDEVGGKWLVMSYARLEAI
;
A
#
# COMPACT_ATOMS: atom_id res chain seq x y z
N MET A 1 40.28 -16.99 -37.92
CA MET A 1 38.95 -17.10 -37.28
C MET A 1 38.98 -17.10 -35.74
N LYS A 2 40.11 -17.31 -35.05
CA LYS A 2 40.19 -17.26 -33.57
C LYS A 2 40.41 -15.86 -32.98
N ASP A 3 40.95 -14.91 -33.73
CA ASP A 3 41.29 -13.57 -33.21
C ASP A 3 40.10 -12.58 -33.16
N GLY A 4 39.06 -12.81 -33.97
CA GLY A 4 37.85 -11.98 -33.94
C GLY A 4 37.00 -12.15 -32.68
N ASN A 5 37.12 -13.30 -31.99
CA ASN A 5 36.33 -13.58 -30.79
C ASN A 5 36.90 -12.92 -29.53
N LYS A 6 38.24 -12.87 -29.41
CA LYS A 6 38.95 -12.22 -28.29
C LYS A 6 38.82 -10.70 -28.30
N ALA A 7 38.81 -10.08 -29.48
CA ALA A 7 38.59 -8.64 -29.61
C ALA A 7 37.16 -8.24 -29.21
N ASN A 8 36.18 -9.10 -29.49
CA ASN A 8 34.78 -8.88 -29.13
C ASN A 8 34.55 -9.08 -27.62
N GLU A 9 35.14 -10.12 -27.01
CA GLU A 9 35.14 -10.30 -25.55
C GLU A 9 35.81 -9.14 -24.81
N ALA A 10 36.97 -8.68 -25.29
CA ALA A 10 37.67 -7.54 -24.72
C ALA A 10 36.86 -6.23 -24.85
N ALA A 11 36.16 -6.02 -25.97
CA ALA A 11 35.28 -4.87 -26.16
C ALA A 11 34.03 -4.93 -25.25
N ILE A 12 33.46 -6.11 -25.02
CA ILE A 12 32.34 -6.32 -24.09
C ILE A 12 32.79 -6.06 -22.64
N LEU A 13 33.94 -6.60 -22.24
CA LEU A 13 34.52 -6.38 -20.90
C LEU A 13 34.90 -4.91 -20.68
N TYR A 14 35.45 -4.24 -21.70
CA TYR A 14 35.81 -2.82 -21.60
C TYR A 14 34.57 -1.92 -21.51
N ARG A 15 33.51 -2.22 -22.29
CA ARG A 15 32.21 -1.52 -22.17
C ARG A 15 31.54 -1.76 -20.82
N SER A 16 31.58 -2.99 -20.31
CA SER A 16 31.04 -3.35 -19.00
C SER A 16 31.78 -2.60 -17.89
N ASN A 17 33.12 -2.61 -17.88
CA ASN A 17 33.91 -1.90 -16.88
C ASN A 17 33.81 -0.37 -16.98
N ALA A 18 33.63 0.18 -18.18
CA ALA A 18 33.36 1.61 -18.36
C ALA A 18 31.98 1.99 -17.79
N GLN A 19 30.96 1.16 -18.01
CA GLN A 19 29.64 1.36 -17.40
C GLN A 19 29.69 1.24 -15.87
N SER A 20 30.46 0.29 -15.31
CA SER A 20 30.63 0.16 -13.86
C SER A 20 31.33 1.37 -13.23
N ARG A 21 32.38 1.90 -13.86
CA ARG A 21 33.08 3.10 -13.37
C ARG A 21 32.24 4.37 -13.47
N GLU A 22 31.45 4.52 -14.54
CA GLU A 22 30.49 5.61 -14.66
C GLU A 22 29.38 5.53 -13.59
N LEU A 23 28.96 4.33 -13.19
CA LEU A 23 28.00 4.13 -12.10
C LEU A 23 28.60 4.51 -10.73
N GLU A 24 29.87 4.19 -10.48
CA GLU A 24 30.58 4.56 -9.24
C GLU A 24 30.77 6.07 -9.09
N GLU A 25 31.10 6.78 -10.17
CA GLU A 25 31.28 8.24 -10.15
C GLU A 25 29.93 8.97 -10.00
N PHE A 26 28.87 8.37 -10.51
CA PHE A 26 27.50 8.88 -10.48
C PHE A 26 26.75 8.60 -9.16
N ALA A 27 27.18 7.59 -8.42
CA ALA A 27 26.62 7.24 -7.11
C ALA A 27 26.81 8.32 -6.03
N ARG A 28 27.65 9.34 -6.27
CA ARG A 28 28.01 10.33 -5.23
C ARG A 28 26.95 11.37 -4.92
N ASP A 29 26.07 11.70 -5.87
CA ASP A 29 25.17 12.86 -5.77
C ASP A 29 23.68 12.49 -5.93
N LYS A 30 23.31 11.22 -5.72
CA LYS A 30 21.96 10.72 -5.99
C LYS A 30 21.45 9.79 -4.92
N ASP A 31 20.13 9.85 -4.70
CA ASP A 31 19.44 8.94 -3.80
C ASP A 31 19.42 7.50 -4.36
N LEU A 32 19.25 6.53 -3.46
CA LEU A 32 19.37 5.11 -3.79
C LEU A 32 18.34 4.66 -4.84
N ASP A 33 17.12 5.19 -4.77
CA ASP A 33 16.05 4.91 -5.72
C ASP A 33 16.41 5.40 -7.12
N GLU A 34 17.00 6.58 -7.25
CA GLU A 34 17.49 7.09 -8.53
C GLU A 34 18.63 6.22 -9.09
N LEU A 35 19.52 5.71 -8.24
CA LEU A 35 20.58 4.79 -8.66
C LEU A 35 20.01 3.46 -9.13
N CYS A 36 19.02 2.91 -8.42
CA CYS A 36 18.30 1.71 -8.81
C CYS A 36 17.59 1.88 -10.17
N ASP A 37 16.82 2.94 -10.36
CA ASP A 37 16.12 3.21 -11.62
C ASP A 37 17.12 3.32 -12.78
N GLN A 38 18.21 4.08 -12.61
CA GLN A 38 19.21 4.20 -13.67
C GLN A 38 19.92 2.88 -14.00
N ALA A 39 20.24 2.06 -12.99
CA ALA A 39 20.81 0.74 -13.23
C ALA A 39 19.84 -0.13 -14.05
N ILE A 40 18.55 -0.11 -13.73
CA ILE A 40 17.49 -0.82 -14.44
C ILE A 40 17.37 -0.33 -15.89
N GLN A 41 17.36 0.98 -16.13
CA GLN A 41 17.27 1.56 -17.48
C GLN A 41 18.52 1.26 -18.32
N ARG A 42 19.72 1.43 -17.75
CA ARG A 42 21.00 1.27 -18.46
C ARG A 42 21.35 -0.19 -18.74
N SER A 43 20.94 -1.11 -17.87
CA SER A 43 21.10 -2.56 -18.11
C SER A 43 20.37 -3.05 -19.36
N GLY A 44 19.36 -2.30 -19.82
CA GLY A 44 18.50 -2.70 -20.93
C GLY A 44 17.44 -3.74 -20.55
N LEU A 45 17.28 -4.07 -19.26
CA LEU A 45 16.28 -5.03 -18.77
C LEU A 45 14.85 -4.61 -19.14
N VAL A 46 14.51 -3.33 -19.01
CA VAL A 46 13.18 -2.80 -19.37
C VAL A 46 12.89 -3.05 -20.85
N LYS A 47 13.83 -2.69 -21.73
CA LYS A 47 13.73 -2.91 -23.18
C LYS A 47 13.68 -4.40 -23.54
N HIS A 48 14.34 -5.25 -22.76
CA HIS A 48 14.29 -6.69 -22.95
C HIS A 48 12.87 -7.23 -22.67
N TYR A 49 12.25 -6.87 -21.54
CA TYR A 49 10.89 -7.29 -21.23
C TYR A 49 9.85 -6.65 -22.16
N GLU A 50 10.06 -5.42 -22.63
CA GLU A 50 9.21 -4.81 -23.66
C GLU A 50 9.11 -5.63 -24.94
N LYS A 51 10.21 -6.24 -25.37
CA LYS A 51 10.24 -7.09 -26.57
C LYS A 51 9.55 -8.43 -26.38
N GLU A 52 9.57 -8.98 -25.16
CA GLU A 52 8.89 -10.24 -24.82
C GLU A 52 7.36 -10.08 -24.90
N GLY A 53 6.86 -8.90 -24.51
CA GLY A 53 5.44 -8.57 -24.60
C GLY A 53 4.52 -9.43 -23.73
N GLY A 54 3.22 -9.13 -23.78
CA GLY A 54 2.22 -9.84 -23.00
C GLY A 54 2.23 -9.51 -21.50
N GLU A 55 1.48 -10.29 -20.74
CA GLU A 55 1.21 -10.06 -19.31
C GLU A 55 2.44 -10.34 -18.43
N LYS A 56 3.17 -11.42 -18.71
CA LYS A 56 4.40 -11.77 -17.96
C LYS A 56 5.46 -10.68 -18.03
N ALA A 57 5.61 -10.03 -19.19
CA ALA A 57 6.53 -8.92 -19.35
C ALA A 57 6.14 -7.71 -18.49
N LYS A 58 4.85 -7.43 -18.34
CA LYS A 58 4.36 -6.32 -17.53
C LYS A 58 4.59 -6.58 -16.04
N ILE A 59 4.24 -7.76 -15.55
CA ILE A 59 4.51 -8.17 -14.15
C ILE A 59 6.00 -8.03 -13.81
N ARG A 60 6.89 -8.43 -14.74
CA ARG A 60 8.34 -8.27 -14.51
C ARG A 60 8.77 -6.81 -14.43
N LYS A 61 8.13 -5.89 -15.15
CA LYS A 61 8.41 -4.46 -15.03
C LYS A 61 7.87 -3.89 -13.72
N GLU A 62 6.66 -4.26 -13.33
CA GLU A 62 6.08 -3.87 -12.04
C GLU A 62 6.97 -4.32 -10.88
N ASN A 63 7.55 -5.53 -10.95
CA ASN A 63 8.53 -5.98 -9.96
C ASN A 63 9.81 -5.12 -9.94
N LEU A 64 10.24 -4.57 -11.08
CA LEU A 64 11.39 -3.65 -11.16
C LEU A 64 11.03 -2.28 -10.56
N ASP A 65 9.82 -1.77 -10.84
CA ASP A 65 9.32 -0.52 -10.26
C ASP A 65 9.14 -0.63 -8.74
N GLU A 66 8.76 -1.81 -8.25
CA GLU A 66 8.69 -2.12 -6.82
C GLU A 66 10.07 -2.16 -6.17
N LEU A 67 11.11 -2.64 -6.88
CA LEU A 67 12.49 -2.57 -6.38
C LEU A 67 12.95 -1.11 -6.17
N VAL A 68 12.63 -0.21 -7.11
CA VAL A 68 12.91 1.23 -6.97
C VAL A 68 12.13 1.81 -5.79
N SER A 69 10.86 1.41 -5.63
CA SER A 69 10.03 1.82 -4.52
C SER A 69 10.60 1.36 -3.17
N ALA A 70 11.03 0.11 -3.06
CA ALA A 70 11.66 -0.43 -1.86
C ALA A 70 12.94 0.34 -1.48
N ALA A 71 13.78 0.67 -2.47
CA ALA A 71 14.97 1.49 -2.28
C ALA A 71 14.64 2.89 -1.74
N LYS A 72 13.58 3.52 -2.25
CA LYS A 72 13.12 4.84 -1.78
C LYS A 72 12.66 4.80 -0.32
N VAL A 73 11.90 3.77 0.05
CA VAL A 73 11.41 3.58 1.42
C VAL A 73 12.56 3.35 2.38
N PHE A 74 13.50 2.50 2.00
CA PHE A 74 14.69 2.24 2.79
C PHE A 74 15.52 3.50 3.00
N THR A 75 15.67 4.33 1.97
CA THR A 75 16.39 5.61 2.07
C THR A 75 15.69 6.56 3.04
N MET A 76 14.36 6.69 2.96
CA MET A 76 13.59 7.51 3.92
C MET A 76 13.77 7.02 5.35
N GLU A 77 13.69 5.72 5.59
CA GLU A 77 13.88 5.12 6.91
C GLU A 77 15.32 5.28 7.43
N ALA A 78 16.32 5.23 6.55
CA ALA A 78 17.72 5.42 6.92
C ALA A 78 18.02 6.88 7.31
N LEU A 79 17.49 7.85 6.53
CA LEU A 79 17.67 9.28 6.79
C LEU A 79 16.95 9.76 8.05
N ASP A 80 15.82 9.14 8.41
CA ASP A 80 15.10 9.45 9.67
C ASP A 80 15.90 9.02 10.93
N ASN A 81 16.87 8.11 10.80
CA ASN A 81 17.63 7.54 11.91
C ASN A 81 19.04 8.13 12.06
N ASP A 82 19.65 8.69 11.01
CA ASP A 82 20.98 9.31 11.07
C ASP A 82 21.19 10.31 9.90
N ASP A 83 21.36 11.60 10.22
CA ASP A 83 21.47 12.72 9.24
C ASP A 83 22.78 12.69 8.41
N GLU A 84 23.74 11.82 8.75
CA GLU A 84 25.12 11.86 8.21
C GLU A 84 25.55 10.57 7.47
N SER A 85 24.61 9.66 7.18
CA SER A 85 24.93 8.44 6.42
C SER A 85 25.23 8.77 4.95
N SER A 86 26.40 8.34 4.47
CA SER A 86 26.71 8.46 3.04
C SER A 86 25.86 7.51 2.21
N ILE A 87 25.53 7.89 0.98
CA ILE A 87 24.78 7.03 0.04
C ILE A 87 25.41 5.63 -0.15
N THR A 88 26.74 5.54 -0.09
CA THR A 88 27.46 4.27 -0.17
C THR A 88 27.17 3.36 1.02
N GLU A 89 27.05 3.93 2.22
CA GLU A 89 26.67 3.18 3.43
C GLU A 89 25.21 2.75 3.37
N VAL A 90 24.32 3.62 2.88
CA VAL A 90 22.89 3.29 2.68
C VAL A 90 22.73 2.17 1.65
N LEU A 91 23.46 2.22 0.53
CA LEU A 91 23.46 1.17 -0.49
C LEU A 91 23.99 -0.16 0.08
N ALA A 92 25.10 -0.14 0.81
CA ALA A 92 25.66 -1.33 1.42
C ALA A 92 24.67 -1.95 2.42
N ALA A 93 24.06 -1.13 3.29
CA ALA A 93 23.04 -1.56 4.23
C ALA A 93 21.80 -2.13 3.53
N PHE A 94 21.37 -1.52 2.41
CA PHE A 94 20.26 -2.02 1.61
C PHE A 94 20.56 -3.40 1.01
N ILE A 95 21.77 -3.59 0.44
CA ILE A 95 22.20 -4.88 -0.12
C ILE A 95 22.30 -5.94 0.99
N ASP A 96 22.87 -5.60 2.14
CA ASP A 96 22.98 -6.52 3.28
C ASP A 96 21.59 -6.94 3.78
N LYS A 97 20.67 -5.99 3.88
CA LYS A 97 19.27 -6.26 4.24
C LYS A 97 18.59 -7.15 3.21
N ALA A 98 18.73 -6.84 1.93
CA ALA A 98 18.17 -7.65 0.84
C ALA A 98 18.77 -9.06 0.81
N ALA A 99 20.06 -9.22 1.07
CA ALA A 99 20.73 -10.52 1.14
C ALA A 99 20.24 -11.35 2.34
N LEU A 100 20.06 -10.72 3.50
CA LEU A 100 19.50 -11.36 4.70
C LEU A 100 18.05 -11.81 4.46
N ASP A 101 17.24 -10.95 3.86
CA ASP A 101 15.83 -11.24 3.54
C ASP A 101 15.69 -12.31 2.44
N ALA A 102 16.68 -12.43 1.53
CA ALA A 102 16.69 -13.43 0.47
C ALA A 102 17.18 -14.82 0.91
N GLY A 103 17.95 -14.92 2.01
CA GLY A 103 18.70 -16.12 2.36
C GLY A 103 18.05 -17.07 3.38
N ASP A 104 17.46 -16.53 4.45
CA ASP A 104 17.23 -17.34 5.67
C ASP A 104 15.78 -17.40 6.16
N THR A 105 14.83 -16.70 5.54
CA THR A 105 13.42 -16.68 5.96
C THR A 105 12.49 -17.51 5.07
N GLN A 106 13.00 -18.11 4.00
CA GLN A 106 12.23 -19.00 3.14
C GLN A 106 12.20 -20.40 3.78
N ALA A 107 11.06 -20.75 4.35
CA ALA A 107 10.85 -22.08 4.92
C ALA A 107 11.02 -23.16 3.85
N GLY A 108 11.75 -24.22 4.19
CA GLY A 108 11.93 -25.39 3.34
C GLY A 108 10.62 -26.13 3.07
N ALA A 109 10.61 -26.97 2.03
CA ALA A 109 9.43 -27.78 1.73
C ALA A 109 9.09 -28.71 2.92
N GLY A 110 7.93 -28.46 3.55
CA GLY A 110 7.44 -29.23 4.70
C GLY A 110 7.74 -28.63 6.07
N GLU A 111 8.36 -27.45 6.14
CA GLU A 111 8.53 -26.69 7.39
C GLU A 111 7.23 -25.97 7.79
N ASP A 112 7.02 -25.84 9.10
CA ASP A 112 5.85 -25.18 9.66
C ASP A 112 6.02 -23.65 9.56
N ALA A 113 5.48 -23.09 8.47
CA ALA A 113 5.55 -21.67 8.17
C ALA A 113 4.30 -21.19 7.44
N VAL A 114 4.04 -19.87 7.52
CA VAL A 114 2.99 -19.22 6.75
C VAL A 114 3.41 -19.18 5.27
N GLN A 115 2.58 -19.77 4.41
CA GLN A 115 2.85 -19.78 2.98
C GLN A 115 2.29 -18.52 2.33
N LEU A 116 3.17 -17.68 1.80
CA LEU A 116 2.81 -16.53 0.98
C LEU A 116 2.94 -16.89 -0.50
N MET A 117 1.89 -16.67 -1.27
CA MET A 117 1.86 -17.00 -2.69
C MET A 117 0.83 -16.15 -3.43
N THR A 118 0.92 -16.13 -4.76
CA THR A 118 -0.11 -15.50 -5.60
C THR A 118 -1.36 -16.39 -5.69
N LEU A 119 -2.51 -15.82 -6.02
CA LEU A 119 -3.75 -16.59 -6.25
C LEU A 119 -3.59 -17.65 -7.35
N HIS A 120 -2.83 -17.34 -8.40
CA HIS A 120 -2.55 -18.27 -9.50
C HIS A 120 -1.80 -19.52 -9.04
N SER A 121 -0.79 -19.35 -8.18
CA SER A 121 0.00 -20.46 -7.63
C SER A 121 -0.77 -21.32 -6.62
N ALA A 122 -1.87 -20.82 -6.06
CA ALA A 122 -2.66 -21.57 -5.08
C ALA A 122 -3.56 -22.65 -5.72
N LYS A 123 -3.64 -22.71 -7.06
CA LYS A 123 -4.50 -23.66 -7.77
C LYS A 123 -4.14 -25.11 -7.43
N GLY A 124 -5.13 -25.86 -6.94
CA GLY A 124 -4.96 -27.27 -6.57
C GLY A 124 -4.43 -27.48 -5.14
N LEU A 125 -4.11 -26.41 -4.41
CA LEU A 125 -3.75 -26.45 -3.00
C LEU A 125 -4.98 -26.18 -2.12
N GLU A 126 -4.91 -26.50 -0.84
CA GLU A 126 -5.97 -26.17 0.12
C GLU A 126 -5.39 -26.08 1.53
N PHE A 127 -5.91 -25.13 2.31
CA PHE A 127 -5.37 -24.76 3.61
C PHE A 127 -6.48 -24.66 4.65
N PRO A 128 -6.22 -25.01 5.93
CA PRO A 128 -7.20 -24.81 6.99
C PRO A 128 -7.66 -23.35 7.09
N THR A 129 -6.70 -22.41 7.04
CA THR A 129 -6.95 -20.97 7.11
C THR A 129 -6.31 -20.28 5.91
N VAL A 130 -7.05 -19.36 5.27
CA VAL A 130 -6.57 -18.54 4.15
C VAL A 130 -6.84 -17.07 4.42
N PHE A 131 -5.84 -16.24 4.12
CA PHE A 131 -5.97 -14.79 4.07
C PHE A 131 -5.84 -14.35 2.61
N ILE A 132 -6.86 -13.63 2.11
CA ILE A 132 -6.77 -12.93 0.83
C ILE A 132 -6.65 -11.45 1.15
N ALA A 133 -5.51 -10.86 0.80
CA ALA A 133 -5.22 -9.46 0.99
C ALA A 133 -5.30 -8.68 -0.32
N GLY A 134 -5.54 -7.37 -0.22
CA GLY A 134 -5.55 -6.48 -1.38
C GLY A 134 -6.81 -6.62 -2.24
N LEU A 135 -7.96 -6.93 -1.66
CA LEU A 135 -9.26 -6.91 -2.36
C LEU A 135 -9.71 -5.47 -2.61
N GLU A 136 -9.07 -4.83 -3.58
CA GLU A 136 -9.21 -3.41 -3.93
C GLU A 136 -9.43 -3.27 -5.45
N GLU A 137 -10.28 -2.35 -5.88
CA GLU A 137 -10.44 -2.03 -7.30
C GLU A 137 -9.10 -1.52 -7.87
N GLY A 138 -8.69 -2.07 -9.02
CA GLY A 138 -7.42 -1.76 -9.67
C GLY A 138 -6.27 -2.69 -9.27
N LEU A 139 -6.34 -3.30 -8.07
CA LEU A 139 -5.40 -4.33 -7.63
C LEU A 139 -5.99 -5.74 -7.83
N PHE A 140 -7.17 -5.99 -7.26
CA PHE A 140 -7.91 -7.22 -7.43
C PHE A 140 -9.44 -6.98 -7.36
N PRO A 141 -10.13 -6.85 -8.51
CA PRO A 141 -9.68 -7.17 -9.87
C PRO A 141 -8.58 -6.24 -10.40
N HIS A 142 -7.62 -6.82 -11.13
CA HIS A 142 -6.51 -6.06 -11.70
C HIS A 142 -6.98 -5.05 -12.75
N GLN A 143 -6.45 -3.82 -12.72
CA GLN A 143 -6.87 -2.70 -13.57
C GLN A 143 -6.96 -3.07 -15.06
N MET A 144 -6.04 -3.90 -15.56
CA MET A 144 -6.04 -4.31 -16.97
C MET A 144 -7.21 -5.21 -17.38
N SER A 145 -7.78 -5.95 -16.42
CA SER A 145 -8.88 -6.87 -16.66
C SER A 145 -10.25 -6.16 -16.57
N MET A 146 -10.26 -4.89 -16.15
CA MET A 146 -11.48 -4.11 -15.90
C MET A 146 -12.16 -3.58 -17.16
N ASP A 147 -11.38 -3.33 -18.20
CA ASP A 147 -11.88 -2.71 -19.43
C ASP A 147 -12.66 -3.70 -20.32
N THR A 148 -12.58 -5.00 -20.02
CA THR A 148 -13.27 -6.04 -20.78
C THR A 148 -14.08 -6.94 -19.88
N GLN A 149 -15.29 -7.30 -20.32
CA GLN A 149 -16.11 -8.25 -19.57
C GLN A 149 -15.40 -9.59 -19.40
N ALA A 150 -14.74 -10.09 -20.44
CA ALA A 150 -14.03 -11.37 -20.41
C ALA A 150 -12.87 -11.37 -19.38
N GLY A 151 -12.12 -10.27 -19.29
CA GLY A 151 -11.08 -10.10 -18.28
C GLY A 151 -11.65 -10.09 -16.87
N LEU A 152 -12.75 -9.36 -16.66
CA LEU A 152 -13.42 -9.31 -15.36
C LEU A 152 -13.95 -10.68 -14.91
N GLU A 153 -14.52 -11.45 -15.84
CA GLU A 153 -14.95 -12.82 -15.57
C GLU A 153 -13.77 -13.75 -15.20
N GLU A 154 -12.58 -13.52 -15.76
CA GLU A 154 -11.37 -14.28 -15.39
C GLU A 154 -10.90 -13.93 -13.98
N GLU A 155 -10.82 -12.63 -13.64
CA GLU A 155 -10.50 -12.20 -12.27
C GLU A 155 -11.52 -12.73 -11.25
N ARG A 156 -12.81 -12.78 -11.62
CA ARG A 156 -13.84 -13.38 -10.77
C ARG A 156 -13.62 -14.88 -10.57
N ARG A 157 -13.24 -15.62 -11.62
CA ARG A 157 -12.84 -17.03 -11.52
C ARG A 157 -11.64 -17.20 -10.60
N LEU A 158 -10.65 -16.30 -10.70
CA LEU A 158 -9.49 -16.30 -9.82
C LEU A 158 -9.88 -16.07 -8.35
N CYS A 159 -10.81 -15.14 -8.10
CA CYS A 159 -11.34 -14.85 -6.76
C CYS A 159 -12.05 -16.08 -6.19
N TYR A 160 -12.90 -16.72 -6.98
CA TYR A 160 -13.56 -17.98 -6.63
C TYR A 160 -12.56 -19.09 -6.28
N VAL A 161 -11.49 -19.25 -7.08
CA VAL A 161 -10.43 -20.21 -6.78
C VAL A 161 -9.78 -19.89 -5.43
N GLY A 162 -9.43 -18.62 -5.17
CA GLY A 162 -8.87 -18.17 -3.90
C GLY A 162 -9.74 -18.48 -2.70
N ILE A 163 -11.02 -18.11 -2.77
CA ILE A 163 -12.04 -18.36 -1.73
C ILE A 163 -12.12 -19.86 -1.42
N THR A 164 -12.16 -20.70 -2.46
CA THR A 164 -12.27 -22.16 -2.31
C THR A 164 -10.98 -22.86 -1.86
N ARG A 165 -9.87 -22.14 -1.64
CA ARG A 165 -8.67 -22.73 -1.03
C ARG A 165 -8.81 -22.89 0.49
N ALA A 166 -9.75 -22.16 1.12
CA ALA A 166 -9.98 -22.21 2.55
C ALA A 166 -10.86 -23.41 2.93
N ARG A 167 -10.39 -24.26 3.85
CA ARG A 167 -11.17 -25.39 4.38
C ARG A 167 -12.01 -25.02 5.60
N GLN A 168 -11.52 -24.13 6.46
CA GLN A 168 -12.17 -23.79 7.74
C GLN A 168 -12.40 -22.30 7.90
N LYS A 169 -11.39 -21.46 7.65
CA LYS A 169 -11.48 -20.01 7.85
C LYS A 169 -10.93 -19.25 6.66
N LEU A 170 -11.70 -18.28 6.20
CA LEU A 170 -11.31 -17.32 5.17
C LEU A 170 -11.37 -15.92 5.77
N THR A 171 -10.28 -15.17 5.63
CA THR A 171 -10.24 -13.74 5.99
C THR A 171 -9.93 -12.94 4.74
N LEU A 172 -10.76 -11.94 4.47
CA LEU A 172 -10.62 -11.03 3.33
C LEU A 172 -10.23 -9.65 3.85
N SER A 173 -9.29 -8.98 3.20
CA SER A 173 -8.87 -7.64 3.60
C SER A 173 -8.63 -6.72 2.41
N HIS A 174 -8.90 -5.44 2.62
CA HIS A 174 -8.61 -4.34 1.72
C HIS A 174 -8.03 -3.18 2.53
N ALA A 175 -7.21 -2.35 1.91
CA ALA A 175 -6.77 -1.08 2.48
C ALA A 175 -7.70 0.07 2.04
N GLU A 176 -7.75 1.15 2.82
CA GLU A 176 -8.36 2.43 2.41
C GLU A 176 -7.37 3.31 1.65
N SER A 177 -6.08 3.13 1.92
CA SER A 177 -4.98 3.77 1.21
C SER A 177 -3.80 2.80 1.05
N ARG A 178 -3.18 2.84 -0.12
CA ARG A 178 -2.04 2.00 -0.48
C ARG A 178 -0.99 2.81 -1.20
N ARG A 179 0.27 2.60 -0.84
CA ARG A 179 1.42 3.06 -1.64
C ARG A 179 1.77 1.99 -2.68
N LEU A 180 1.75 2.35 -3.96
CA LEU A 180 2.18 1.52 -5.09
C LEU A 180 3.06 2.37 -5.99
N HIS A 181 4.22 1.85 -6.41
CA HIS A 181 5.17 2.58 -7.27
C HIS A 181 5.55 3.96 -6.71
N GLY A 182 5.71 4.06 -5.39
CA GLY A 182 6.07 5.31 -4.70
C GLY A 182 4.94 6.34 -4.54
N GLU A 183 3.77 6.13 -5.13
CA GLU A 183 2.60 7.01 -4.99
C GLU A 183 1.58 6.43 -4.01
N GLU A 184 1.09 7.28 -3.11
CA GLU A 184 0.01 6.94 -2.18
C GLU A 184 -1.35 7.18 -2.85
N ASN A 185 -2.13 6.11 -3.01
CA ASN A 185 -3.43 6.14 -3.66
C ASN A 185 -4.53 5.75 -2.67
N LEU A 186 -5.68 6.43 -2.77
CA LEU A 186 -6.90 6.00 -2.10
C LEU A 186 -7.53 4.86 -2.88
N THR A 187 -7.78 3.75 -2.21
CA THR A 187 -8.26 2.52 -2.82
C THR A 187 -9.74 2.33 -2.52
N ARG A 188 -10.48 1.86 -3.53
CA ARG A 188 -11.88 1.44 -3.35
C ARG A 188 -11.92 -0.06 -3.05
N PRO A 189 -12.78 -0.55 -2.16
CA PRO A 189 -12.96 -1.98 -1.94
C PRO A 189 -13.33 -2.68 -3.25
N SER A 190 -12.79 -3.89 -3.46
CA SER A 190 -13.09 -4.72 -4.62
C SER A 190 -14.59 -4.98 -4.74
N ARG A 191 -15.13 -4.87 -5.96
CA ARG A 191 -16.50 -5.27 -6.25
C ARG A 191 -16.82 -6.72 -5.83
N PHE A 192 -15.83 -7.61 -5.83
CA PHE A 192 -16.04 -9.00 -5.43
C PHE A 192 -16.51 -9.13 -3.97
N LEU A 193 -16.16 -8.18 -3.10
CA LEU A 193 -16.67 -8.16 -1.72
C LEU A 193 -18.19 -7.91 -1.68
N SER A 194 -18.71 -7.08 -2.59
CA SER A 194 -20.15 -6.80 -2.70
C SER A 194 -20.94 -7.95 -3.34
N GLU A 195 -20.27 -8.79 -4.14
CA GLU A 195 -20.86 -9.98 -4.75
C GLU A 195 -21.04 -11.14 -3.74
N LEU A 196 -20.36 -11.08 -2.58
CA LEU A 196 -20.49 -12.08 -1.52
C LEU A 196 -21.80 -11.91 -0.74
N PRO A 197 -22.43 -13.01 -0.27
CA PRO A 197 -23.60 -12.94 0.58
C PRO A 197 -23.27 -12.24 1.90
N GLN A 198 -23.85 -11.06 2.12
CA GLN A 198 -23.55 -10.22 3.29
C GLN A 198 -23.86 -10.90 4.63
N ASN A 199 -24.83 -11.83 4.65
CA ASN A 199 -25.18 -12.62 5.82
C ASN A 199 -24.10 -13.65 6.22
N LEU A 200 -23.10 -13.88 5.38
CA LEU A 200 -21.97 -14.78 5.64
C LEU A 200 -20.67 -14.01 5.97
N LEU A 201 -20.71 -12.67 5.97
CA LEU A 201 -19.57 -11.83 6.24
C LEU A 201 -19.61 -11.29 7.67
N GLU A 202 -18.48 -11.41 8.36
CA GLU A 202 -18.23 -10.72 9.62
C GLU A 202 -17.25 -9.57 9.33
N GLU A 203 -17.75 -8.33 9.28
CA GLU A 203 -16.89 -7.17 9.08
C GLU A 203 -16.13 -6.84 10.37
N VAL A 204 -14.81 -6.95 10.32
CA VAL A 204 -13.91 -6.62 11.42
C VAL A 204 -13.17 -5.34 11.08
N ARG A 205 -13.42 -4.27 11.85
CA ARG A 205 -12.62 -3.04 11.81
C ARG A 205 -11.72 -2.99 13.03
N LEU A 206 -10.43 -2.76 12.80
CA LEU A 206 -9.41 -2.57 13.83
C LEU A 206 -9.52 -1.17 14.45
N GLN A 207 -10.70 -0.80 14.96
CA GLN A 207 -10.90 0.40 15.78
C GLN A 207 -12.06 0.12 16.74
N GLY A 208 -11.86 0.46 18.03
CA GLY A 208 -12.76 0.10 19.12
C GLY A 208 -14.23 0.31 18.77
N ARG A 209 -14.92 -0.81 18.51
CA ARG A 209 -16.37 -0.99 18.40
C ARG A 209 -17.16 0.25 17.93
N ILE A 210 -17.80 0.12 16.78
CA ILE A 210 -19.25 -0.07 16.73
C ILE A 210 -19.56 -0.91 15.49
N THR A 211 -19.97 -2.15 15.73
CA THR A 211 -20.86 -2.87 14.84
C THR A 211 -22.12 -2.03 14.65
N ARG A 212 -22.35 -1.49 13.45
CA ARG A 212 -23.70 -1.04 13.10
C ARG A 212 -24.51 -2.27 12.73
N SER A 213 -25.23 -2.79 13.71
CA SER A 213 -26.34 -3.71 13.49
C SER A 213 -27.32 -3.07 12.51
N THR A 214 -27.41 -3.60 11.28
CA THR A 214 -28.50 -3.28 10.36
C THR A 214 -29.56 -4.37 10.44
N PHE A 215 -30.22 -4.43 11.58
CA PHE A 215 -31.60 -4.91 11.68
C PHE A 215 -32.39 -3.78 12.33
N PHE A 216 -33.02 -2.93 11.51
CA PHE A 216 -34.36 -2.36 11.67
C PHE A 216 -34.57 -1.26 10.61
N ASN A 217 -35.22 -1.70 9.53
CA ASN A 217 -35.90 -0.85 8.56
C ASN A 217 -37.18 -0.28 9.20
N ASP A 218 -37.72 0.77 8.57
CA ASP A 218 -39.07 1.33 8.73
C ASP A 218 -39.37 2.04 10.04
N TYR A 219 -39.27 3.38 10.04
CA TYR A 219 -40.28 4.32 10.60
C TYR A 219 -39.83 5.78 10.33
N ALA A 220 -39.61 6.14 9.06
CA ALA A 220 -39.53 7.53 8.63
C ALA A 220 -40.83 7.91 7.93
N LYS A 221 -41.89 8.11 8.73
CA LYS A 221 -43.12 8.77 8.28
C LYS A 221 -43.84 9.41 9.47
N ASN A 222 -44.25 10.66 9.27
CA ASN A 222 -45.00 11.59 10.13
C ASN A 222 -44.19 12.38 11.18
N THR A 223 -43.90 13.68 10.96
CA THR A 223 -44.76 14.90 11.00
C THR A 223 -45.08 15.41 12.41
N TYR A 224 -44.64 16.65 12.66
CA TYR A 224 -45.11 17.69 13.60
C TYR A 224 -45.80 17.28 14.92
N THR A 225 -45.22 17.69 16.06
CA THR A 225 -45.77 18.66 17.04
C THR A 225 -45.03 18.64 18.39
N GLY A 226 -44.75 19.82 18.96
CA GLY A 226 -44.93 20.14 20.39
C GLY A 226 -43.96 19.62 21.46
N SER A 227 -43.17 20.56 22.01
CA SER A 227 -42.96 20.84 23.45
C SER A 227 -42.33 19.82 24.41
N GLU A 228 -41.21 20.27 24.99
CA GLU A 228 -40.79 20.24 26.41
C GLU A 228 -40.78 18.92 27.21
N HIS A 229 -39.56 18.51 27.60
CA HIS A 229 -39.04 18.18 28.95
C HIS A 229 -37.67 17.51 28.70
N GLY A 230 -36.53 17.96 29.21
CA GLY A 230 -36.21 18.30 30.58
C GLY A 230 -34.80 17.74 30.83
N SER A 231 -33.85 18.66 30.91
CA SER A 231 -32.45 18.56 31.35
C SER A 231 -32.03 17.38 32.25
N ILE A 232 -30.87 16.79 31.92
CA ILE A 232 -29.81 16.51 32.90
C ILE A 232 -28.57 17.28 32.46
N ALA A 233 -28.32 18.38 33.15
CA ALA A 233 -27.06 19.09 33.12
C ALA A 233 -26.07 18.35 34.03
N SER A 234 -24.88 18.05 33.51
CA SER A 234 -23.68 17.92 34.32
C SER A 234 -22.78 19.08 33.92
N SER A 235 -22.73 20.08 34.80
CA SER A 235 -21.86 21.24 34.69
C SER A 235 -20.64 21.05 35.59
N GLY A 236 -19.49 21.50 35.11
CA GLY A 236 -18.26 21.73 35.87
C GLY A 236 -17.14 20.74 35.52
N ASP A 237 -15.90 21.14 35.29
CA ASP A 237 -15.27 22.46 35.21
C ASP A 237 -13.81 22.21 34.72
N MET A 238 -13.18 23.23 34.14
CA MET A 238 -11.71 23.38 33.94
C MET A 238 -10.96 22.57 32.86
N ALA A 239 -10.61 23.29 31.79
CA ALA A 239 -9.29 23.43 31.13
C ALA A 239 -8.52 22.18 30.62
N ASP A 240 -8.07 22.34 29.37
CA ASP A 240 -7.03 21.57 28.65
C ASP A 240 -7.32 20.11 28.31
N ASN A 241 -7.95 19.91 27.14
CA ASN A 241 -7.45 18.93 26.17
C ASN A 241 -8.03 19.18 24.78
N GLU A 242 -7.14 19.38 23.81
CA GLU A 242 -7.37 19.54 22.38
C GLU A 242 -7.91 18.25 21.73
N SER A 243 -9.09 17.77 22.15
CA SER A 243 -9.74 16.65 21.47
C SER A 243 -10.62 17.16 20.34
N LEU A 244 -10.06 17.22 19.13
CA LEU A 244 -10.83 17.37 17.89
C LEU A 244 -11.77 16.17 17.73
N ASN A 245 -13.02 16.43 17.37
CA ASN A 245 -14.03 15.40 17.14
C ASN A 245 -14.13 15.02 15.65
N LEU A 246 -14.45 13.77 15.35
CA LEU A 246 -14.76 13.34 13.98
C LEU A 246 -15.98 14.10 13.45
N GLY A 247 -15.91 14.58 12.21
CA GLY A 247 -16.92 15.44 11.59
C GLY A 247 -16.83 16.92 11.96
N GLN A 248 -15.91 17.30 12.86
CA GLN A 248 -15.69 18.70 13.20
C GLN A 248 -15.04 19.46 12.04
N ARG A 249 -15.44 20.72 11.85
CA ARG A 249 -14.84 21.61 10.86
C ARG A 249 -13.61 22.29 11.46
N VAL A 250 -12.54 22.32 10.69
CA VAL A 250 -11.24 22.83 11.14
C VAL A 250 -10.60 23.69 10.06
N ARG A 251 -9.79 24.65 10.47
CA ARG A 251 -8.97 25.48 9.58
C ARG A 251 -7.50 25.12 9.75
N HIS A 252 -6.81 24.96 8.63
CA HIS A 252 -5.36 24.80 8.57
C HIS A 252 -4.72 26.00 7.87
N PRO A 253 -3.64 26.61 8.40
CA PRO A 253 -3.02 27.81 7.84
C PRO A 253 -2.59 27.69 6.37
N LYS A 254 -2.23 26.48 5.93
CA LYS A 254 -1.76 26.19 4.57
C LYS A 254 -2.83 25.62 3.64
N PHE A 255 -3.84 24.93 4.18
CA PHE A 255 -4.76 24.08 3.41
C PHE A 255 -6.21 24.56 3.46
N GLY A 256 -6.48 25.64 4.19
CA GLY A 256 -7.81 26.22 4.29
C GLY A 256 -8.72 25.46 5.26
N GLU A 257 -10.02 25.55 5.03
CA GLU A 257 -11.03 24.86 5.85
C GLU A 257 -11.24 23.42 5.37
N GLY A 258 -11.57 22.53 6.30
CA GLY A 258 -11.85 21.13 6.00
C GLY A 258 -12.61 20.43 7.12
N ILE A 259 -13.03 19.21 6.86
CA ILE A 259 -13.77 18.37 7.81
C ILE A 259 -12.89 17.21 8.26
N VAL A 260 -12.81 17.00 9.57
CA VAL A 260 -12.12 15.84 10.15
C VAL A 260 -12.87 14.56 9.77
N LEU A 261 -12.23 13.70 9.00
CA LEU A 261 -12.77 12.41 8.57
C LEU A 261 -12.38 11.27 9.50
N ASN A 262 -11.13 11.28 9.98
CA ASN A 262 -10.57 10.19 10.76
C ASN A 262 -9.56 10.71 11.79
N TYR A 263 -9.36 9.95 12.87
CA TYR A 263 -8.43 10.24 13.94
C TYR A 263 -7.83 8.94 14.45
N GLU A 264 -6.51 8.80 14.32
CA GLU A 264 -5.75 7.61 14.70
C GLU A 264 -4.74 7.93 15.81
N GLY A 265 -4.69 7.07 16.82
CA GLY A 265 -3.78 7.21 17.95
C GLY A 265 -4.32 8.11 19.07
N LYS A 266 -3.43 8.49 20.00
CA LYS A 266 -3.75 9.36 21.14
C LYS A 266 -2.62 10.33 21.41
N GLY A 267 -2.95 11.55 21.84
CA GLY A 267 -1.98 12.56 22.25
C GLY A 267 -1.24 13.21 21.07
N LYS A 268 -0.02 13.69 21.34
CA LYS A 268 0.73 14.57 20.42
C LYS A 268 1.10 13.93 19.07
N ASN A 269 1.23 12.60 19.02
CA ASN A 269 1.56 11.87 17.79
C ASN A 269 0.32 11.31 17.08
N ALA A 270 -0.89 11.67 17.52
CA ALA A 270 -2.09 11.25 16.84
C ALA A 270 -2.12 11.80 15.41
N ARG A 271 -2.61 10.99 14.46
CA ARG A 271 -2.76 11.38 13.06
C ARG A 271 -4.23 11.67 12.80
N VAL A 272 -4.52 12.81 12.19
CA VAL A 272 -5.87 13.24 11.83
C VAL A 272 -5.97 13.33 10.32
N GLN A 273 -7.03 12.74 9.75
CA GLN A 273 -7.34 12.87 8.34
C GLN A 273 -8.39 13.97 8.18
N ILE A 274 -8.07 14.98 7.36
CA ILE A 274 -8.97 16.10 7.08
C ILE A 274 -9.20 16.18 5.58
N ASN A 275 -10.45 16.29 5.17
CA ASN A 275 -10.79 16.64 3.81
C ASN A 275 -10.95 18.15 3.70
N PHE A 276 -9.97 18.81 3.10
CA PHE A 276 -9.97 20.25 2.89
C PHE A 276 -10.79 20.61 1.65
N ASP A 277 -11.55 21.70 1.74
CA ASP A 277 -12.51 22.14 0.71
C ASP A 277 -11.80 22.42 -0.63
N GLU A 278 -10.57 22.94 -0.61
CA GLU A 278 -9.81 23.32 -1.81
C GLU A 278 -8.79 22.26 -2.28
N VAL A 279 -8.19 21.51 -1.35
CA VAL A 279 -7.04 20.62 -1.64
C VAL A 279 -7.32 19.13 -1.41
N GLY A 280 -8.52 18.78 -0.94
CA GLY A 280 -8.94 17.40 -0.69
C GLY A 280 -8.34 16.77 0.58
N GLY A 281 -8.35 15.44 0.63
CA GLY A 281 -7.92 14.66 1.79
C GLY A 281 -6.43 14.77 2.11
N LYS A 282 -6.09 15.06 3.37
CA LYS A 282 -4.72 15.09 3.89
C LYS A 282 -4.64 14.46 5.29
N TRP A 283 -3.56 13.74 5.54
CA TRP A 283 -3.17 13.26 6.87
C TRP A 283 -2.21 14.26 7.52
N LEU A 284 -2.51 14.64 8.75
CA LEU A 284 -1.68 15.53 9.56
C LEU A 284 -1.39 14.90 10.92
N VAL A 285 -0.19 15.12 11.45
CA VAL A 285 0.15 14.74 12.82
C VAL A 285 -0.25 15.89 13.74
N MET A 286 -1.03 15.60 14.79
CA MET A 286 -1.67 16.60 15.67
C MET A 286 -0.67 17.63 16.23
N SER A 287 0.54 17.23 16.61
CA SER A 287 1.59 18.15 17.10
C SER A 287 2.05 19.20 16.09
N TYR A 288 1.91 18.93 14.79
CA TYR A 288 2.38 19.81 13.71
C TYR A 288 1.23 20.44 12.91
N ALA A 289 0.01 19.92 13.07
CA ALA A 289 -1.14 20.28 12.26
C ALA A 289 -1.64 21.72 12.51
N ARG A 290 -1.39 22.33 13.69
CA ARG A 290 -1.82 23.70 14.04
C ARG A 290 -3.26 24.00 13.58
N LEU A 291 -4.18 23.09 13.92
CA LEU A 291 -5.56 23.15 13.48
C LEU A 291 -6.38 24.04 14.41
N GLU A 292 -7.16 24.93 13.83
CA GLU A 292 -8.14 25.74 14.56
C GLU A 292 -9.54 25.16 14.35
N ALA A 293 -10.24 24.85 15.44
CA ALA A 293 -11.65 24.47 15.39
C ALA A 293 -12.52 25.65 14.93
N ILE A 294 -13.50 25.41 14.05
CA ILE A 294 -14.50 26.39 13.59
C ILE A 294 -15.90 25.93 14.01
#